data_AF-A0A7W1UEP4-F1
#
_entry.id   AF-A0A7W1UEP4-F1
#
_cell.length_a   1.000
_cell.length_b   1.000
_cell.length_c   1.000
_cell.angle_alpha   90.00
_cell.angle_beta   90.00
_cell.angle_gamma   90.00
#
_symmetry.space_group_name_H-M   'P 1'
#
loop_
_entity.id
_entity.type
_entity.pdbx_description
1 polymer ?
#
loop_
_entity_poly.entity_id
_entity_poly.type
_entity_poly.pdbx_seq_one_letter_code
_entity_poly.pdbx_strand_id
1 'polypeptide(L)'
;TGAPCRNVAGEVVKIEESYWIPFPNGQQTHIRVKPNTKIDSRVKVGDNIAAQLMSNGDAEALIKLSEKAESIEFPKPDKNLSDMR
;
A
#
# COMPACT_ATOMS: atom_id res chain seq x y z
N THR A 1 20.00 -12.55 16.73
CA THR A 1 18.78 -11.99 17.36
C THR A 1 17.98 -11.31 16.25
N GLY A 2 17.13 -12.05 15.54
CA GLY A 2 16.37 -11.52 14.40
C GLY A 2 14.89 -11.46 14.78
N ALA A 3 14.45 -10.33 15.31
CA ALA A 3 13.03 -10.15 15.60
C ALA A 3 12.27 -10.00 14.26
N PRO A 4 11.14 -10.71 14.07
CA PRO A 4 10.51 -10.81 12.77
C PRO A 4 9.92 -9.46 12.36
N CYS A 5 10.31 -8.96 11.18
CA CYS A 5 9.57 -7.89 10.50
C CYS A 5 8.15 -8.41 10.25
N ARG A 6 7.13 -7.62 10.61
CA ARG A 6 5.73 -8.02 10.49
C ARG A 6 5.05 -7.20 9.42
N ASN A 7 4.54 -7.88 8.40
CA ASN A 7 3.73 -7.23 7.39
C ASN A 7 2.26 -7.20 7.86
N VAL A 8 1.62 -6.05 7.72
CA VAL A 8 0.23 -5.81 8.09
C VAL A 8 -0.48 -5.24 6.87
N ALA A 9 -1.61 -5.82 6.48
CA ALA A 9 -2.45 -5.29 5.42
C ALA A 9 -3.88 -5.13 5.91
N GLY A 10 -4.54 -4.07 5.48
CA GLY A 10 -5.94 -3.82 5.78
C GLY A 10 -6.38 -2.40 5.47
N GLU A 11 -7.66 -2.14 5.72
CA GLU A 11 -8.27 -0.84 5.51
C GLU A 11 -7.91 0.12 6.64
N VAL A 12 -7.55 1.33 6.28
CA VAL A 12 -7.31 2.39 7.25
C VAL A 12 -8.64 2.93 7.75
N VAL A 13 -8.94 2.72 9.03
CA VAL A 13 -10.20 3.25 9.63
C VAL A 13 -10.01 4.59 10.31
N LYS A 14 -8.79 4.94 10.71
CA LYS A 14 -8.49 6.20 11.40
C LYS A 14 -7.07 6.67 11.11
N ILE A 15 -6.91 7.96 10.89
CA ILE A 15 -5.62 8.65 10.73
C ILE A 15 -5.60 9.84 11.69
N GLU A 16 -4.74 9.79 12.71
CA GLU A 16 -4.42 10.93 13.58
C GLU A 16 -2.92 11.20 13.46
N GLU A 17 -2.14 10.90 14.49
CA GLU A 17 -0.67 10.90 14.44
C GLU A 17 -0.12 9.59 13.84
N SER A 18 -1.01 8.64 13.59
CA SER A 18 -0.67 7.28 13.15
C SER A 18 -1.89 6.61 12.51
N TYR A 19 -1.62 5.52 11.79
CA TYR A 19 -2.63 4.77 11.05
C TYR A 19 -3.16 3.63 11.91
N TRP A 20 -4.49 3.51 11.96
CA TRP A 20 -5.17 2.43 12.67
C TRP A 20 -5.77 1.46 11.65
N ILE A 21 -5.39 0.18 11.79
CA ILE A 21 -5.92 -0.90 10.96
C ILE A 21 -6.56 -1.95 11.89
N PRO A 22 -7.88 -2.19 11.76
CA PRO A 22 -8.54 -3.26 12.48
C PRO A 22 -8.26 -4.60 11.78
N PHE A 23 -7.93 -5.62 12.56
CA PHE A 23 -7.87 -6.99 12.11
C PHE A 23 -9.26 -7.65 12.26
N PRO A 24 -9.56 -8.66 11.43
CA PRO A 24 -10.81 -9.41 11.53
C PRO A 24 -10.98 -10.18 12.85
N ASN A 25 -9.90 -10.37 13.62
CA ASN A 25 -9.94 -10.96 14.96
C ASN A 25 -10.31 -9.95 16.07
N GLY A 26 -10.67 -8.72 15.71
CA GLY A 26 -11.02 -7.65 16.65
C GLY A 26 -9.82 -6.91 17.26
N GLN A 27 -8.58 -7.30 16.95
CA GLN A 27 -7.40 -6.54 17.36
C GLN A 27 -7.23 -5.32 16.45
N GLN A 28 -6.75 -4.20 17.00
CA GLN A 28 -6.32 -3.07 16.20
C GLN A 28 -4.81 -2.99 16.23
N THR A 29 -4.19 -2.76 15.08
CA THR A 29 -2.77 -2.42 15.02
C THR A 29 -2.61 -0.96 14.72
N HIS A 30 -1.85 -0.34 15.62
CA HIS A 30 -1.42 1.04 15.53
C HIS A 30 -0.08 1.06 14.80
N ILE A 31 -0.06 1.71 13.65
CA ILE A 31 1.12 1.84 12.80
C ILE A 31 1.69 3.24 12.95
N ARG A 32 2.82 3.33 13.65
CA ARG A 32 3.53 4.60 13.82
C ARG A 32 4.35 4.91 12.57
N VAL A 33 3.98 5.98 11.88
CA VAL A 33 4.68 6.46 10.69
C VAL A 33 5.68 7.54 11.09
N LYS A 34 6.93 7.38 10.67
CA LYS A 34 8.02 8.32 10.92
C LYS A 34 8.41 9.03 9.62
N PRO A 35 9.16 10.14 9.68
CA PRO A 35 9.60 10.86 8.48
C PRO A 35 10.48 10.03 7.55
N ASN A 36 11.14 8.99 8.07
CA ASN A 36 11.95 8.04 7.30
C ASN A 36 11.17 6.84 6.76
N THR A 37 9.86 6.74 7.05
CA THR A 37 9.00 5.69 6.51
C THR A 37 8.82 5.91 5.00
N LYS A 38 9.01 4.86 4.21
CA LYS A 38 8.78 4.92 2.76
C LYS A 38 7.28 4.86 2.48
N ILE A 39 6.68 5.99 2.10
CA ILE A 39 5.26 6.08 1.75
C ILE A 39 5.17 6.30 0.24
N ASP A 40 4.58 5.34 -0.47
CA ASP A 40 4.47 5.38 -1.93
C ASP A 40 3.46 6.43 -2.42
N SER A 41 2.35 6.57 -1.69
CA SER A 41 1.24 7.44 -2.08
C SER A 41 0.48 8.00 -0.88
N ARG A 42 -0.25 9.11 -1.09
CA ARG A 42 -1.06 9.72 -0.04
C ARG A 42 -2.20 8.79 0.36
N VAL A 43 -2.14 8.30 1.60
CA VAL A 43 -3.13 7.39 2.18
C VAL A 43 -4.23 8.17 2.88
N LYS A 44 -5.47 7.70 2.74
CA LYS A 44 -6.65 8.28 3.41
C LYS A 44 -7.41 7.19 4.17
N VAL A 45 -8.30 7.62 5.06
CA VAL A 45 -9.27 6.71 5.69
C VAL A 45 -10.13 6.08 4.61
N GLY A 46 -10.36 4.77 4.69
CA GLY A 46 -11.06 3.95 3.70
C GLY A 46 -10.16 3.37 2.61
N ASP A 47 -8.86 3.73 2.56
CA ASP A 47 -7.93 3.06 1.64
C ASP A 47 -7.41 1.75 2.24
N ASN A 48 -7.31 0.73 1.39
CA ASN A 48 -6.54 -0.47 1.71
C ASN A 48 -5.05 -0.20 1.57
N ILE A 49 -4.28 -0.58 2.59
CA ILE A 49 -2.83 -0.41 2.61
C ILE A 49 -2.14 -1.71 3.03
N ALA A 50 -0.88 -1.84 2.63
CA ALA A 50 0.05 -2.78 3.23
C ALA A 50 1.21 -2.00 3.86
N ALA A 51 1.54 -2.34 5.09
CA ALA A 51 2.58 -1.74 5.88
C ALA A 51 3.55 -2.81 6.36
N GLN A 52 4.84 -2.50 6.29
CA GLN A 52 5.90 -3.31 6.85
C GLN A 52 6.33 -2.71 8.18
N LEU A 53 6.11 -3.44 9.27
CA LEU A 53 6.51 -3.04 10.61
C LEU A 53 7.89 -3.60 10.94
N MET A 54 8.73 -2.74 11.50
CA MET A 54 9.98 -3.11 12.13
C MET A 54 9.71 -3.78 13.48
N SER A 55 10.73 -4.44 14.03
CA SER A 55 10.66 -5.13 15.32
C SER A 55 10.27 -4.22 16.50
N ASN A 56 10.43 -2.91 16.34
CA ASN A 56 10.08 -1.90 17.34
C ASN A 56 8.63 -1.35 17.19
N GLY A 57 7.87 -1.85 16.21
CA GLY A 57 6.50 -1.42 15.93
C GLY A 57 6.35 -0.19 15.04
N ASP A 58 7.46 0.41 14.57
CA ASP A 58 7.41 1.50 13.60
C ASP A 58 7.22 0.97 12.18
N ALA A 59 6.60 1.78 11.31
CA ALA A 59 6.50 1.49 9.90
C ALA A 59 7.82 1.76 9.17
N GLU A 60 8.37 0.74 8.51
CA GLU A 60 9.48 0.88 7.56
C GLU A 60 8.97 1.35 6.20
N ALA A 61 7.90 0.74 5.73
CA ALA A 61 7.28 1.03 4.43
C ALA A 61 5.76 0.93 4.52
N LEU A 62 5.07 1.78 3.74
CA LEU A 62 3.63 1.83 3.63
C LEU A 62 3.25 2.03 2.16
N ILE A 63 2.55 1.05 1.59
CA ILE A 63 2.06 1.06 0.22
C ILE A 63 0.54 1.09 0.22
N LYS A 64 -0.03 1.93 -0.65
CA LYS A 64 -1.47 1.95 -0.88
C LYS A 64 -1.84 0.85 -1.87
N LEU A 65 -2.66 -0.10 -1.42
CA LEU A 65 -3.24 -1.13 -2.26
C LEU A 65 -4.45 -0.53 -2.97
N SER A 66 -4.22 0.27 -4.01
CA SER A 66 -5.32 0.70 -4.88
C SER A 66 -5.68 -0.47 -5.79
N GLU A 67 -6.94 -0.91 -5.77
CA GLU A 67 -7.48 -1.88 -6.74
C GLU A 67 -7.47 -1.33 -8.17
N LYS A 68 -7.11 -0.05 -8.35
CA LYS A 68 -6.85 0.55 -9.63
C LYS A 68 -5.48 0.09 -10.11
N ALA A 69 -5.40 -1.17 -10.51
CA ALA A 69 -4.64 -1.51 -11.70
C ALA A 69 -5.11 -0.51 -12.77
N GLU A 70 -4.30 0.53 -12.95
CA GLU A 70 -4.31 1.31 -14.16
C GLU A 70 -4.24 0.27 -15.26
N SER A 71 -5.35 0.10 -15.96
CA SER A 71 -5.40 -0.53 -17.25
C SER A 71 -4.28 0.12 -18.05
N ILE A 72 -3.13 -0.54 -18.08
CA ILE A 72 -2.10 -0.29 -19.08
C ILE A 72 -2.83 -0.69 -20.35
N GLU A 73 -3.53 0.26 -20.97
CA GLU A 73 -3.91 0.14 -22.36
C GLU A 73 -2.58 0.03 -23.08
N PHE A 74 -2.19 -1.22 -23.36
CA PHE A 74 -1.17 -1.50 -24.34
C PHE A 74 -1.52 -0.62 -25.55
N PRO A 75 -0.60 0.22 -26.04
CA PRO A 75 -0.85 0.94 -27.28
C PRO A 75 -1.26 -0.13 -28.29
N LYS A 76 -2.52 -0.07 -28.74
CA LYS A 76 -3.02 -0.94 -29.80
C LYS A 76 -1.98 -0.82 -30.91
N PRO A 77 -1.36 -1.92 -31.38
CA PRO A 77 -0.45 -1.81 -32.50
C PRO A 77 -1.25 -1.19 -33.65
N ASP A 78 -0.89 0.05 -33.98
CA ASP A 78 -1.50 0.81 -35.04
C ASP A 78 -1.49 -0.05 -36.30
N LYS A 79 -2.70 -0.29 -36.79
CA LYS A 79 -2.97 -1.08 -37.97
C LYS A 79 -2.58 -0.25 -39.18
N ASN A 80 -1.28 -0.18 -39.47
CA ASN A 80 -0.76 0.38 -40.71
C ASN A 80 0.15 -0.66 -41.38
N LEU A 81 -0.48 -1.69 -41.93
CA LEU A 81 0.04 -2.41 -43.09
C LEU A 81 -0.78 -1.97 -44.30
N SER A 82 -0.63 -0.69 -44.64
CA SER A 82 -1.07 -0.17 -45.93
C SER A 82 0.09 -0.39 -46.92
N ASP A 83 -0.24 -0.96 -48.08
CA ASP A 83 0.57 -0.96 -49.31
C ASP A 83 1.90 -1.73 -49.32
N MET A 84 1.81 -3.06 -49.45
CA MET A 84 2.78 -3.82 -50.24
C MET A 84 2.07 -4.89 -51.08
N ARG A 85 1.35 -4.47 -52.13
CA ARG A 85 1.27 -5.18 -53.42
C ARG A 85 0.47 -4.42 -54.46
#